data_AF-A0A3D4PM88-F1
#
_entry.id   AF-A0A3D4PM88-F1
#
_cell.length_a   1.000
_cell.length_b   1.000
_cell.length_c   1.000
_cell.angle_alpha   90.00
_cell.angle_beta   90.00
_cell.angle_gamma   90.00
#
_symmetry.space_group_name_H-M   'P 1'
#
loop_
_entity.id
_entity.type
_entity.pdbx_description
1 polymer ?
#
loop_
_entity_poly.entity_id
_entity_poly.type
_entity_poly.pdbx_seq_one_letter_code
_entity_poly.pdbx_strand_id
1 'polypeptide(L)'
;MDWQFLLENWHVKLVAVILIVAAWIDGKELRVPNWITFPMVLSGLIYSTYMAGWIGMGDGLWGMTVGLLTLLPLYAVGGMGAGDVKLMAGIGAWLGATVTWYAFCVSVIVG
;
A
#
# COMPACT_ATOMS: atom_id res chain seq x y z
N MET A 1 1.53 26.33 15.96
CA MET A 1 1.78 25.04 15.28
C MET A 1 0.43 24.40 15.07
N ASP A 2 -0.10 24.48 13.87
CA ASP A 2 -1.45 24.02 13.55
C ASP A 2 -1.49 22.49 13.59
N TRP A 3 -1.78 21.94 14.78
CA TRP A 3 -1.93 20.50 15.00
C TRP A 3 -2.98 19.86 14.07
N GLN A 4 -3.89 20.66 13.52
CA GLN A 4 -4.82 20.26 12.46
C GLN A 4 -4.12 19.72 11.21
N PHE A 5 -2.99 20.32 10.81
CA PHE A 5 -2.23 19.80 9.66
C PHE A 5 -1.77 18.37 9.91
N LEU A 6 -1.38 18.00 11.14
CA LEU A 6 -0.91 16.65 11.44
C LEU A 6 -2.03 15.60 11.46
N LEU A 7 -3.25 16.00 11.83
CA LEU A 7 -4.41 15.12 11.86
C LEU A 7 -5.04 14.94 10.47
N GLU A 8 -4.90 15.92 9.59
CA GLU A 8 -5.42 15.87 8.24
C GLU A 8 -4.65 14.84 7.38
N ASN A 9 -5.39 13.89 6.79
CA ASN A 9 -4.88 12.80 5.96
C ASN A 9 -3.77 11.96 6.62
N TRP A 10 -3.83 11.78 7.93
CA TRP A 10 -2.82 11.03 8.69
C TRP A 10 -2.56 9.61 8.15
N HIS A 11 -3.60 8.94 7.61
CA HIS A 11 -3.50 7.63 6.97
C HIS A 11 -2.61 7.66 5.72
N VAL A 12 -2.75 8.68 4.87
CA VAL A 12 -1.88 8.87 3.69
C VAL A 12 -0.44 9.13 4.12
N LYS A 13 -0.24 9.94 5.16
CA LYS A 13 1.10 10.27 5.68
C LYS A 13 1.80 9.04 6.25
N LEU A 14 1.09 8.18 6.98
CA LEU A 14 1.65 6.92 7.46
C LEU A 14 2.08 6.03 6.30
N VAL A 15 1.22 5.82 5.30
CA VAL A 15 1.55 5.03 4.12
C VAL A 15 2.77 5.63 3.40
N ALA A 16 2.83 6.95 3.23
CA ALA A 16 3.97 7.62 2.61
C ALA A 16 5.29 7.40 3.39
N VAL A 17 5.28 7.49 4.72
CA VAL A 17 6.46 7.21 5.55
C VAL A 17 6.90 5.76 5.39
N ILE A 18 5.96 4.80 5.39
CA ILE A 18 6.27 3.37 5.17
C ILE A 18 6.88 3.17 3.78
N LEU A 19 6.36 3.83 2.74
CA LEU A 19 6.90 3.74 1.39
C LEU A 19 8.30 4.34 1.28
N ILE A 20 8.59 5.45 1.95
CA ILE A 20 9.94 6.03 2.00
C ILE A 20 10.92 5.06 2.66
N VAL A 21 10.52 4.44 3.78
CA VAL A 21 11.34 3.42 4.46
C VAL A 21 11.54 2.19 3.57
N ALA A 22 10.48 1.73 2.90
CA ALA A 22 10.55 0.61 1.98
C ALA A 22 11.46 0.90 0.79
N ALA A 23 11.38 2.09 0.18
CA ALA A 23 12.24 2.53 -0.91
C ALA A 23 13.72 2.65 -0.47
N TRP A 24 13.97 3.11 0.76
CA TRP A 24 15.32 3.16 1.32
C TRP A 24 15.92 1.77 1.52
N ILE A 25 15.13 0.82 2.01
CA ILE A 25 15.57 -0.58 2.18
C ILE A 25 15.74 -1.26 0.83
N ASP A 26 14.82 -1.03 -0.11
CA ASP A 26 14.91 -1.58 -1.47
C ASP A 26 16.17 -1.10 -2.19
N GLY A 27 16.51 0.18 -2.08
CA GLY A 27 17.77 0.72 -2.60
C GLY A 27 19.02 0.16 -1.94
N LYS A 28 18.93 -0.40 -0.73
CA LYS A 28 20.07 -0.93 0.02
C LYS A 28 20.23 -2.45 -0.10
N GLU A 29 19.13 -3.19 -0.13
CA GLU A 29 19.09 -4.66 -0.10
C GLU A 29 18.50 -5.29 -1.37
N LEU A 30 17.99 -4.47 -2.32
CA LEU A 30 17.29 -4.88 -3.55
C LEU A 30 16.15 -5.88 -3.29
N ARG A 31 15.64 -5.88 -2.05
CA ARG A 31 14.64 -6.79 -1.53
C ARG A 31 13.83 -6.07 -0.46
N VAL A 32 12.55 -5.87 -0.71
CA VAL A 32 11.62 -5.40 0.31
C VAL A 32 11.37 -6.53 1.32
N PRO A 33 11.69 -6.35 2.61
CA PRO A 33 11.48 -7.39 3.61
C PRO A 33 9.99 -7.59 3.88
N ASN A 34 9.56 -8.86 3.90
CA ASN A 34 8.17 -9.24 4.20
C ASN A 34 7.70 -8.72 5.57
N TRP A 35 8.63 -8.45 6.48
CA TRP A 35 8.37 -7.93 7.82
C TRP A 35 7.82 -6.50 7.83
N ILE A 36 7.93 -5.74 6.74
CA ILE A 36 7.30 -4.42 6.61
C ILE A 36 5.97 -4.54 5.89
N THR A 37 5.92 -5.34 4.82
CA THR A 37 4.71 -5.48 4.01
C THR A 37 3.59 -6.19 4.75
N PHE A 38 3.89 -7.23 5.55
CA PHE A 38 2.88 -7.94 6.33
C PHE A 38 2.16 -7.05 7.35
N PRO A 39 2.87 -6.34 8.25
CA PRO A 39 2.21 -5.46 9.19
C PRO A 39 1.53 -4.29 8.50
N MET A 40 2.02 -3.81 7.35
CA MET A 40 1.33 -2.79 6.56
C MET A 40 -0.05 -3.28 6.08
N VAL A 41 -0.13 -4.46 5.47
CA VAL A 41 -1.40 -5.06 5.03
C VAL A 41 -2.32 -5.34 6.22
N LEU A 42 -1.78 -5.94 7.29
CA LEU A 42 -2.55 -6.32 8.47
C LEU A 42 -3.14 -5.09 9.17
N SER A 43 -2.35 -4.05 9.36
CA SER A 43 -2.80 -2.80 9.98
C SER A 43 -3.82 -2.06 9.11
N GLY A 44 -3.69 -2.11 7.77
CA GLY A 44 -4.66 -1.54 6.85
C GLY A 44 -6.02 -2.23 6.92
N LEU A 45 -6.02 -3.57 6.97
CA LEU A 45 -7.24 -4.36 7.17
C LEU A 45 -7.91 -4.07 8.51
N ILE A 46 -7.12 -4.01 9.59
CA ILE A 46 -7.62 -3.66 10.93
C ILE A 46 -8.20 -2.24 10.91
N TYR A 47 -7.52 -1.29 10.28
CA TYR A 47 -7.97 0.10 10.19
C TYR A 47 -9.28 0.22 9.40
N SER A 48 -9.35 -0.39 8.22
CA SER A 48 -10.56 -0.37 7.38
C SER A 48 -11.74 -1.04 8.09
N THR A 49 -11.48 -2.16 8.79
CA THR A 49 -12.50 -2.83 9.63
C THR A 49 -12.93 -1.97 10.82
N TYR A 50 -12.01 -1.22 11.45
CA TYR A 50 -12.33 -0.35 12.57
C TYR A 50 -13.13 0.88 12.14
N MET A 51 -12.86 1.44 10.95
CA MET A 51 -13.53 2.63 10.43
C MET A 51 -14.96 2.36 9.92
N ALA A 52 -15.18 1.25 9.22
CA ALA A 52 -16.47 0.95 8.58
C ALA A 52 -17.04 -0.44 8.91
N GLY A 53 -16.52 -1.10 9.96
CA GLY A 53 -16.99 -2.40 10.40
C GLY A 53 -16.80 -3.50 9.34
N TRP A 54 -17.82 -4.34 9.17
CA TRP A 54 -17.82 -5.43 8.19
C TRP A 54 -17.73 -4.94 6.74
N ILE A 55 -18.30 -3.77 6.42
CA ILE A 55 -18.22 -3.17 5.09
C ILE A 55 -16.78 -2.72 4.82
N GLY A 56 -16.15 -2.08 5.81
CA GLY A 56 -14.75 -1.67 5.72
C GLY A 56 -13.77 -2.84 5.61
N MET A 57 -14.07 -3.98 6.23
CA MET A 57 -13.29 -5.21 6.01
C MET A 57 -13.38 -5.66 4.54
N GLY A 58 -14.58 -5.60 3.95
CA GLY A 58 -14.80 -5.87 2.52
C GLY A 58 -14.03 -4.91 1.61
N ASP A 59 -14.10 -3.61 1.90
CA ASP A 59 -13.40 -2.58 1.13
C ASP A 59 -11.88 -2.70 1.24
N GLY A 60 -11.35 -3.01 2.43
CA GLY A 60 -9.92 -3.25 2.64
C GLY A 60 -9.42 -4.50 1.92
N LEU A 61 -10.19 -5.60 1.96
CA LEU A 61 -9.89 -6.81 1.18
C LEU A 61 -9.98 -6.56 -0.32
N TRP A 62 -10.96 -5.77 -0.76
CA TRP A 62 -11.11 -5.42 -2.16
C TRP A 62 -9.95 -4.55 -2.65
N GLY A 63 -9.56 -3.54 -1.88
CA GLY A 63 -8.39 -2.72 -2.15
C GLY A 63 -7.10 -3.53 -2.20
N MET A 64 -6.88 -4.44 -1.23
CA MET A 64 -5.76 -5.37 -1.24
C MET A 64 -5.75 -6.25 -2.51
N THR A 65 -6.91 -6.79 -2.89
CA THR A 65 -7.05 -7.66 -4.06
C THR A 65 -6.76 -6.89 -5.35
N VAL A 66 -7.28 -5.67 -5.48
CA VAL A 66 -7.00 -4.80 -6.63
C VAL A 66 -5.51 -4.44 -6.69
N GLY A 67 -4.88 -4.09 -5.57
CA GLY A 67 -3.43 -3.79 -5.51
C GLY A 67 -2.56 -4.99 -5.89
N LEU A 68 -2.93 -6.19 -5.46
CA LEU A 68 -2.29 -7.42 -5.91
C LEU A 68 -2.48 -7.60 -7.41
N LEU A 69 -3.72 -7.58 -7.91
CA LEU A 69 -4.04 -7.82 -9.32
C LEU A 69 -3.41 -6.80 -10.29
N THR A 70 -3.13 -5.57 -9.85
CA THR A 70 -2.44 -4.58 -10.70
C THR A 70 -0.99 -4.93 -10.97
N LEU A 71 -0.26 -5.45 -9.97
CA LEU A 71 1.18 -5.73 -10.10
C LEU A 71 1.52 -7.20 -10.32
N LEU A 72 0.61 -8.13 -10.05
CA LEU A 72 0.80 -9.56 -10.28
C LEU A 72 1.10 -9.90 -11.76
N PRO A 73 0.45 -9.28 -12.76
CA PRO A 73 0.80 -9.46 -14.17
C PRO A 73 2.22 -8.98 -14.50
N LEU A 74 2.64 -7.85 -13.94
CA LEU A 74 3.99 -7.30 -14.14
C LEU A 74 5.07 -8.15 -13.46
N TYR A 75 4.77 -8.68 -12.28
CA TYR A 75 5.61 -9.67 -11.60
C TYR A 75 5.73 -10.96 -12.42
N ALA A 76 4.64 -11.46 -13.00
CA ALA A 76 4.65 -12.68 -13.81
C ALA A 76 5.48 -12.55 -15.09
N VAL A 77 5.55 -11.34 -15.67
CA VAL A 77 6.41 -11.02 -16.83
C VAL A 77 7.88 -10.81 -16.42
N GLY A 78 8.19 -10.85 -15.12
CA GLY A 78 9.55 -10.68 -14.58
C GLY A 78 10.02 -9.22 -14.54
N GLY A 79 9.11 -8.26 -14.71
CA GLY A 79 9.43 -6.83 -14.75
C GLY A 79 9.56 -6.16 -13.39
N MET A 80 9.13 -6.80 -12.30
CA MET A 80 9.06 -6.19 -10.96
C MET A 80 9.30 -7.20 -9.84
N GLY A 81 9.76 -6.75 -8.67
CA GLY A 81 10.01 -7.60 -7.51
C GLY A 81 8.73 -8.04 -6.79
N ALA A 82 8.79 -9.19 -6.11
CA ALA A 82 7.68 -9.65 -5.25
C ALA A 82 7.42 -8.71 -4.06
N GLY A 83 8.35 -7.82 -3.76
CA GLY A 83 8.23 -6.79 -2.73
C GLY A 83 7.21 -5.71 -3.09
N ASP A 84 7.29 -5.21 -4.31
CA ASP A 84 6.44 -4.11 -4.80
C ASP A 84 4.97 -4.51 -4.87
N VAL A 85 4.71 -5.74 -5.33
CA VAL A 85 3.38 -6.36 -5.34
C VAL A 85 2.74 -6.34 -3.95
N LYS A 86 3.53 -6.60 -2.90
CA LYS A 86 3.05 -6.62 -1.51
C LYS A 86 2.88 -5.23 -0.92
N LEU A 87 3.73 -4.27 -1.31
CA LEU A 87 3.56 -2.87 -0.92
C LEU A 87 2.26 -2.31 -1.51
N MET A 88 1.97 -2.61 -2.77
CA MET A 88 0.74 -2.18 -3.44
C MET A 88 -0.51 -2.80 -2.82
N ALA A 89 -0.43 -4.06 -2.40
CA ALA A 89 -1.46 -4.72 -1.60
C ALA A 89 -1.69 -3.98 -0.26
N GLY A 90 -0.62 -3.53 0.39
CA GLY A 90 -0.67 -2.74 1.62
C GLY A 90 -1.29 -1.36 1.42
N ILE A 91 -0.94 -0.67 0.34
CA ILE A 91 -1.58 0.60 -0.06
C ILE A 91 -3.08 0.39 -0.26
N GLY A 92 -3.47 -0.69 -0.94
CA GLY A 92 -4.87 -1.05 -1.16
C GLY A 92 -5.65 -1.34 0.11
N ALA A 93 -5.03 -2.01 1.09
CA ALA A 93 -5.66 -2.26 2.38
C ALA A 93 -5.91 -0.97 3.20
N TRP A 94 -5.08 0.06 3.03
CA TRP A 94 -5.16 1.32 3.78
C TRP A 94 -5.98 2.42 3.09
N LEU A 95 -5.78 2.59 1.78
CA LEU A 95 -6.32 3.69 1.00
C LEU A 95 -7.45 3.27 0.06
N GLY A 96 -7.72 1.96 -0.05
CA GLY A 96 -8.76 1.40 -0.90
C GLY A 96 -8.35 1.22 -2.36
N ALA A 97 -9.23 0.58 -3.12
CA ALA A 97 -8.99 0.19 -4.51
C ALA A 97 -8.74 1.39 -5.45
N THR A 98 -9.52 2.46 -5.30
CA THR A 98 -9.46 3.63 -6.19
C THR A 98 -8.12 4.35 -6.10
N VAL A 99 -7.63 4.60 -4.88
CA VAL A 99 -6.33 5.26 -4.67
C VAL A 99 -5.19 4.36 -5.18
N THR A 100 -5.32 3.05 -4.98
CA THR A 100 -4.33 2.07 -5.46
C THR A 100 -4.23 2.04 -6.98
N TRP A 101 -5.37 2.14 -7.68
CA TRP A 101 -5.39 2.25 -9.14
C TRP A 101 -4.69 3.51 -9.64
N TYR A 102 -4.98 4.67 -9.02
CA TYR A 102 -4.27 5.91 -9.37
C TYR A 102 -2.78 5.83 -9.07
N ALA A 103 -2.39 5.27 -7.92
CA ALA A 103 -1.00 5.08 -7.56
C ALA A 103 -0.27 4.18 -8.55
N PHE A 104 -0.92 3.12 -9.04
CA PHE A 104 -0.40 2.25 -10.09
C PHE A 104 -0.24 2.99 -11.43
N CYS A 105 -1.24 3.75 -11.87
CA CYS A 105 -1.12 4.54 -13.10
C CYS A 105 0.04 5.54 -13.02
N VAL A 106 0.20 6.22 -11.89
CA VAL A 106 1.28 7.18 -11.67
C VAL A 106 2.64 6.47 -11.65
N SER A 107 2.78 5.32 -10.97
CA SER A 107 4.05 4.59 -10.93
C SER A 107 4.48 4.10 -12.31
N VAL A 108 3.54 3.63 -13.14
CA VAL A 108 3.84 3.21 -14.52
C VAL A 108 4.30 4.39 -15.40
N ILE A 109 3.80 5.60 -15.16
CA ILE A 109 4.17 6.80 -15.92
C ILE A 109 5.51 7.36 -15.46
N VAL A 110 5.73 7.43 -14.15
CA VAL A 110 6.92 8.04 -13.55
C VAL A 110 8.14 7.11 -13.63
N GLY A 111 7.92 5.80 -13.48
CA GLY A 111 8.98 4.81 -13.31
C GLY A 111 9.28 4.59 -11.83
#